data_AF-A0A940M7E6-F1
#
_entry.id   AF-A0A940M7E6-F1
#
_cell.length_a   1.000
_cell.length_b   1.000
_cell.length_c   1.000
_cell.angle_alpha   90.00
_cell.angle_beta   90.00
_cell.angle_gamma   90.00
#
_symmetry.space_group_name_H-M   'P 1'
#
loop_
_entity.id
_entity.type
_entity.pdbx_description
1 polymer ?
#
loop_
_entity_poly.entity_id
_entity_poly.type
_entity_poly.pdbx_seq_one_letter_code
_entity_poly.pdbx_strand_id
1 'polypeptide(L)'
;MSARILFRLSLAAAAAVLVGACASAPQPLQGTFLGVSPEQAVAGQQIGAAVRWGGRIVATTPGADNTCFQVVSTPLNSSGRPDSNRSDMAQGRFVACRQGFYDPAVFTAGREVTFVGRVRSTSESVRIGDYDYRLPLLDADVVYLWPVINEIRVRTDPWGPWGPWGSPWGPWGGPWGRWGYWGW
;
A
#
# COMPACT_ATOMS: atom_id res chain seq x y z
N MET A 1 39.83 29.59 -12.56
CA MET A 1 39.24 28.42 -11.87
C MET A 1 39.92 27.15 -12.38
N SER A 2 40.47 26.32 -11.49
CA SER A 2 41.24 25.13 -11.87
C SER A 2 40.35 24.09 -12.56
N ALA A 3 40.82 23.48 -13.66
CA ALA A 3 40.09 22.44 -14.40
C ALA A 3 39.60 21.28 -13.52
N ARG A 4 40.27 21.03 -12.39
CA ARG A 4 39.89 20.03 -11.38
C ARG A 4 38.62 20.40 -10.62
N ILE A 5 38.33 21.69 -10.44
CA ILE A 5 37.12 22.20 -9.77
C ILE A 5 35.92 22.07 -10.71
N LEU A 6 36.10 22.43 -11.98
CA LEU A 6 35.07 22.27 -13.02
C LEU A 6 34.68 20.79 -13.18
N PHE A 7 35.66 19.89 -13.27
CA PHE A 7 35.40 18.45 -13.39
C PHE A 7 34.66 17.86 -12.17
N ARG A 8 35.00 18.30 -10.95
CA ARG A 8 34.31 17.87 -9.72
C ARG A 8 32.87 18.38 -9.66
N LEU A 9 32.63 19.61 -10.11
CA LEU A 9 31.28 20.19 -10.19
C LEU A 9 30.43 19.46 -11.24
N SER A 10 31.01 19.10 -12.39
CA SER A 10 30.35 18.29 -13.42
C SER A 10 29.98 16.89 -12.90
N LEU A 11 30.90 16.24 -12.17
CA LEU A 11 30.66 14.92 -11.60
C LEU A 11 29.58 14.96 -10.52
N ALA A 12 29.57 16.00 -9.68
CA ALA A 12 28.55 16.20 -8.65
C ALA A 12 27.17 16.51 -9.26
N ALA A 13 27.12 17.31 -10.33
CA ALA A 13 25.88 17.58 -11.06
C ALA A 13 25.33 16.32 -11.74
N ALA A 14 26.19 15.51 -12.36
CA ALA A 14 25.81 14.23 -12.96
C ALA A 14 25.32 13.22 -11.91
N ALA A 15 25.97 13.17 -10.74
CA ALA A 15 25.53 12.34 -9.62
C ALA A 15 24.17 12.80 -9.07
N ALA A 16 23.92 14.11 -8.97
CA ALA A 16 22.63 14.64 -8.51
C ALA A 16 21.46 14.30 -9.44
N VAL A 17 21.70 14.21 -10.76
CA VAL A 17 20.69 13.79 -11.75
C VAL A 17 20.34 12.31 -11.60
N LEU A 18 21.29 11.47 -11.16
CA LEU A 18 21.08 10.02 -11.02
C LEU A 18 20.30 9.60 -9.76
N VAL A 19 20.11 10.50 -8.77
CA VAL A 19 19.35 10.21 -7.54
C VAL A 19 17.83 10.33 -7.76
N GLY A 20 17.37 10.72 -8.95
CA GLY A 20 15.95 10.89 -9.29
C GLY A 20 15.12 9.60 -9.44
N ALA A 21 15.71 8.41 -9.21
CA ALA A 21 14.99 7.14 -9.22
C ALA A 21 14.18 6.95 -7.91
N CYS A 22 13.30 7.91 -7.60
CA CYS A 22 12.31 7.72 -6.55
C CYS A 22 11.35 6.62 -6.99
N ALA A 23 11.07 5.67 -6.08
CA ALA A 23 10.07 4.63 -6.24
C ALA A 23 8.74 5.23 -6.74
N SER A 24 8.52 5.15 -8.05
CA SER A 24 7.41 5.81 -8.73
C SER A 24 6.21 4.88 -8.77
N ALA A 25 5.01 5.47 -8.76
CA ALA A 25 3.78 4.72 -8.95
C ALA A 25 3.82 3.96 -10.29
N PRO A 26 3.16 2.79 -10.39
CA PRO A 26 2.98 2.09 -11.66
C PRO A 26 2.48 3.05 -12.76
N GLN A 27 2.91 2.86 -14.01
CA GLN A 27 2.49 3.69 -15.16
C GLN A 27 1.00 4.08 -15.16
N PRO A 28 0.03 3.17 -14.91
CA PRO A 28 -1.39 3.53 -14.96
C PRO A 28 -1.87 4.44 -13.80
N LEU A 29 -1.05 4.62 -12.75
CA LEU A 29 -1.37 5.47 -11.59
C LEU A 29 -0.61 6.80 -11.60
N GLN A 30 0.19 7.07 -12.63
CA GLN A 30 0.94 8.32 -12.78
C GLN A 30 0.03 9.41 -13.35
N GLY A 31 0.22 10.65 -12.88
CA GLY A 31 -0.57 11.81 -13.31
C GLY A 31 -0.73 12.84 -12.21
N THR A 32 -1.37 13.96 -12.56
CA THR A 32 -1.76 15.02 -11.61
C THR A 32 -3.22 14.84 -11.28
N PHE A 33 -3.52 14.65 -10.00
CA PHE A 33 -4.86 14.44 -9.48
C PHE A 33 -5.15 15.39 -8.34
N LEU A 34 -6.43 15.75 -8.16
CA LEU A 34 -6.85 16.55 -7.03
C LEU A 34 -6.72 15.70 -5.74
N GLY A 35 -5.96 16.20 -4.77
CA GLY A 35 -5.68 15.53 -3.50
C GLY A 35 -6.82 15.62 -2.48
N VAL A 36 -8.06 15.50 -2.92
CA VAL A 36 -9.25 15.48 -2.04
C VAL A 36 -9.57 14.04 -1.64
N SER A 37 -10.01 13.83 -0.40
CA SER A 37 -10.56 12.54 0.01
C SER A 37 -12.01 12.36 -0.47
N PRO A 38 -12.54 11.13 -0.48
CA PRO A 38 -13.97 10.89 -0.74
C PRO A 38 -14.91 11.70 0.15
N GLU A 39 -14.66 11.74 1.47
CA GLU A 39 -15.44 12.56 2.40
C GLU A 39 -15.40 14.06 2.05
N GLN A 40 -14.21 14.57 1.73
CA GLN A 40 -14.04 15.97 1.34
C GLN A 40 -14.71 16.26 -0.01
N ALA A 41 -14.71 15.31 -0.94
CA ALA A 41 -15.40 15.47 -2.22
C ALA A 41 -16.91 15.58 -2.04
N VAL A 42 -17.49 14.85 -1.07
CA VAL A 42 -18.91 14.98 -0.70
C VAL A 42 -19.18 16.35 -0.07
N ALA A 43 -18.40 16.74 0.94
CA ALA A 43 -18.58 18.02 1.64
C ALA A 43 -18.39 19.22 0.71
N GLY A 44 -17.41 19.15 -0.20
CA GLY A 44 -17.06 20.22 -1.14
C GLY A 44 -17.73 20.10 -2.51
N GLN A 45 -18.65 19.15 -2.72
CA GLN A 45 -19.37 18.95 -3.98
C GLN A 45 -18.46 18.89 -5.23
N GLN A 46 -17.36 18.14 -5.13
CA GLN A 46 -16.28 18.10 -6.14
C GLN A 46 -16.62 17.21 -7.36
N ILE A 47 -17.76 17.48 -8.01
CA ILE A 47 -18.20 16.75 -9.21
C ILE A 47 -17.28 17.08 -10.40
N GLY A 48 -16.92 16.07 -11.18
CA GLY A 48 -16.02 16.16 -12.33
C GLY A 48 -14.53 16.18 -12.00
N ALA A 49 -14.16 16.29 -10.72
CA ALA A 49 -12.76 16.31 -10.30
C ALA A 49 -12.03 15.01 -10.67
N ALA A 50 -10.85 15.14 -11.28
CA ALA A 50 -9.97 14.00 -11.53
C ALA A 50 -9.24 13.64 -10.23
N VAL A 51 -9.45 12.44 -9.74
CA VAL A 51 -8.97 12.00 -8.43
C VAL A 51 -8.26 10.65 -8.53
N ARG A 52 -7.42 10.38 -7.53
CA ARG A 52 -6.79 9.09 -7.33
C ARG A 52 -7.09 8.63 -5.91
N TRP A 53 -8.00 7.67 -5.79
CA TRP A 53 -8.45 7.12 -4.52
C TRP A 53 -8.11 5.64 -4.45
N GLY A 54 -7.96 5.12 -3.24
CA GLY A 54 -7.74 3.70 -3.05
C GLY A 54 -7.97 3.31 -1.62
N GLY A 55 -7.93 2.01 -1.39
CA GLY A 55 -8.14 1.43 -0.09
C GLY A 55 -8.48 -0.04 -0.20
N ARG A 56 -9.37 -0.51 0.67
CA ARG A 56 -9.77 -1.92 0.70
C ARG A 56 -11.17 -2.13 0.15
N ILE A 57 -11.32 -3.15 -0.69
CA ILE A 57 -12.60 -3.56 -1.25
C ILE A 57 -13.50 -4.07 -0.11
N VAL A 58 -14.74 -3.58 -0.09
CA VAL A 58 -15.82 -4.06 0.79
C VAL A 58 -16.68 -5.05 0.02
N ALA A 59 -17.05 -4.68 -1.20
CA ALA A 59 -17.86 -5.50 -2.09
C ALA A 59 -17.54 -5.17 -3.55
N THR A 60 -17.65 -6.18 -4.41
CA THR A 60 -17.55 -6.06 -5.87
C THR A 60 -18.85 -6.57 -6.46
N THR A 61 -19.56 -5.70 -7.17
CA THR A 61 -20.88 -5.99 -7.73
C THR A 61 -20.83 -5.80 -9.24
N PRO A 62 -20.76 -6.89 -10.03
CA PRO A 62 -20.90 -6.81 -11.48
C PRO A 62 -22.35 -6.50 -11.83
N GLY A 63 -22.55 -5.52 -12.71
CA GLY A 63 -23.79 -5.17 -13.36
C GLY A 63 -23.85 -5.72 -14.79
N ALA A 64 -24.78 -5.19 -15.60
CA ALA A 64 -24.95 -5.62 -16.99
C ALA A 64 -23.74 -5.23 -17.86
N ASP A 65 -23.30 -3.98 -17.78
CA ASP A 65 -22.23 -3.43 -18.65
C ASP A 65 -21.03 -2.88 -17.86
N ASN A 66 -21.12 -2.85 -16.54
CA ASN A 66 -20.10 -2.29 -15.66
C ASN A 66 -19.91 -3.14 -14.42
N THR A 67 -18.80 -2.94 -13.73
CA THR A 67 -18.57 -3.50 -12.40
C THR A 67 -18.32 -2.36 -11.42
N CYS A 68 -19.04 -2.38 -10.31
CA CYS A 68 -18.92 -1.38 -9.26
C CYS A 68 -18.26 -1.97 -8.02
N PHE A 69 -17.34 -1.21 -7.45
CA PHE A 69 -16.56 -1.56 -6.28
C PHE A 69 -16.92 -0.62 -5.14
N GLN A 70 -17.36 -1.17 -4.01
CA GLN A 70 -17.47 -0.42 -2.77
C GLN A 70 -16.15 -0.50 -2.03
N VAL A 71 -15.60 0.64 -1.63
CA VAL A 71 -14.24 0.72 -1.10
C VAL A 71 -14.23 1.59 0.16
N VAL A 72 -13.54 1.13 1.20
CA VAL A 72 -13.14 2.00 2.32
C VAL A 72 -11.83 2.66 1.92
N SER A 73 -11.85 3.98 1.79
CA SER A 73 -10.71 4.76 1.35
C SER A 73 -9.69 4.89 2.47
N THR A 74 -8.41 4.78 2.11
CA THR A 74 -7.28 5.02 3.01
C THR A 74 -6.26 5.92 2.32
N PRO A 75 -5.39 6.62 3.07
CA PRO A 75 -4.32 7.41 2.47
C PRO A 75 -3.47 6.54 1.53
N LEU A 76 -3.03 7.12 0.42
CA LEU A 76 -2.11 6.47 -0.50
C LEU A 76 -0.67 6.86 -0.17
N ASN A 77 0.25 5.92 -0.31
CA ASN A 77 1.68 6.19 -0.25
C ASN A 77 2.20 6.80 -1.57
N SER A 78 3.51 7.06 -1.66
CA SER A 78 4.15 7.64 -2.85
C SER A 78 3.98 6.81 -4.12
N SER A 79 3.81 5.48 -4.02
CA SER A 79 3.56 4.60 -5.16
C SER A 79 2.08 4.50 -5.54
N GLY A 80 1.20 5.21 -4.83
CA GLY A 80 -0.24 5.18 -5.06
C GLY A 80 -0.92 3.94 -4.47
N ARG A 81 -0.22 3.13 -3.67
CA ARG A 81 -0.80 2.00 -2.94
C ARG A 81 -1.45 2.50 -1.65
N PRO A 82 -2.59 1.90 -1.21
CA PRO A 82 -3.09 2.09 0.15
C PRO A 82 -1.99 1.92 1.20
N ASP A 83 -1.79 2.93 2.05
CA ASP A 83 -0.76 2.91 3.08
C ASP A 83 -1.17 2.00 4.23
N SER A 84 -0.49 0.86 4.34
CA SER A 84 -0.74 -0.14 5.39
C SER A 84 -0.50 0.40 6.79
N ASN A 85 0.39 1.39 6.97
CA ASN A 85 0.65 2.01 8.27
C ASN A 85 -0.46 2.97 8.70
N ARG A 86 -1.38 3.31 7.80
CA ARG A 86 -2.49 4.23 8.04
C ARG A 86 -3.84 3.58 7.71
N SER A 87 -3.94 2.26 7.88
CA SER A 87 -5.16 1.50 7.64
C SER A 87 -6.34 1.99 8.48
N ASP A 88 -6.07 2.49 9.68
CA ASP A 88 -7.08 2.95 10.63
C ASP A 88 -7.53 4.39 10.34
N MET A 89 -6.82 5.11 9.46
CA MET A 89 -7.15 6.46 9.02
C MET A 89 -8.10 6.43 7.82
N ALA A 90 -9.27 5.82 7.98
CA ALA A 90 -10.28 5.81 6.92
C ALA A 90 -10.64 7.24 6.48
N GLN A 91 -10.64 7.49 5.18
CA GLN A 91 -10.95 8.80 4.58
C GLN A 91 -12.35 8.82 3.94
N GLY A 92 -13.23 7.97 4.46
CA GLY A 92 -14.56 7.72 3.94
C GLY A 92 -14.70 6.44 3.13
N ARG A 93 -15.88 6.33 2.52
CA ARG A 93 -16.21 5.27 1.56
C ARG A 93 -16.54 5.91 0.22
N PHE A 94 -16.32 5.17 -0.85
CA PHE A 94 -16.76 5.55 -2.19
C PHE A 94 -17.17 4.33 -2.98
N VAL A 95 -17.93 4.58 -4.04
CA VAL A 95 -18.24 3.58 -5.06
C VAL A 95 -17.45 3.95 -6.31
N ALA A 96 -16.69 3.02 -6.86
CA ALA A 96 -16.04 3.19 -8.15
C ALA A 96 -16.63 2.24 -9.16
N CYS A 97 -17.13 2.74 -10.29
CA CYS A 97 -17.68 1.91 -11.35
C CYS A 97 -16.80 1.99 -12.60
N ARG A 98 -16.53 0.83 -13.18
CA ARG A 98 -15.75 0.69 -14.42
C ARG A 98 -16.54 -0.10 -15.45
N GLN A 99 -16.50 0.34 -16.70
CA GLN A 99 -17.09 -0.39 -17.82
C GLN A 99 -16.43 -1.76 -17.99
N GLY A 100 -17.23 -2.79 -18.26
CA GLY A 100 -16.80 -4.17 -18.39
C GLY A 100 -16.95 -5.00 -17.11
N PHE A 101 -16.60 -6.28 -17.24
CA PHE A 101 -16.71 -7.27 -16.19
C PHE A 101 -15.39 -7.43 -15.43
N TYR A 102 -15.46 -7.36 -14.10
CA TYR A 102 -14.37 -7.71 -13.20
C TYR A 102 -14.84 -8.82 -12.28
N ASP A 103 -14.07 -9.91 -12.21
CA ASP A 103 -14.44 -11.10 -11.45
C ASP A 103 -14.42 -10.83 -9.92
N PRO A 104 -15.56 -10.97 -9.22
CA PRO A 104 -15.62 -10.82 -7.76
C PRO A 104 -14.74 -11.81 -6.99
N ALA A 105 -14.41 -12.96 -7.59
CA ALA A 105 -13.50 -13.95 -6.99
C ALA A 105 -12.02 -13.50 -7.02
N VAL A 106 -11.67 -12.57 -7.92
CA VAL A 106 -10.33 -11.94 -7.96
C VAL A 106 -10.33 -10.65 -7.13
N PHE A 107 -11.38 -9.84 -7.27
CA PHE A 107 -11.61 -8.58 -6.57
C PHE A 107 -12.40 -8.81 -5.29
N THR A 108 -11.88 -9.68 -4.42
CA THR A 108 -12.52 -10.05 -3.17
C THR A 108 -12.43 -8.95 -2.11
N ALA A 109 -13.34 -9.02 -1.15
CA ALA A 109 -13.31 -8.13 0.01
C ALA A 109 -11.96 -8.21 0.76
N GLY A 110 -11.47 -7.07 1.23
CA GLY A 110 -10.18 -6.92 1.92
C GLY A 110 -8.99 -6.68 1.00
N ARG A 111 -9.11 -6.92 -0.32
CA ARG A 111 -8.04 -6.64 -1.29
C ARG A 111 -7.76 -5.14 -1.39
N GLU A 112 -6.48 -4.80 -1.52
CA GLU A 112 -6.03 -3.44 -1.75
C GLU A 112 -6.15 -3.07 -3.23
N VAL A 113 -6.75 -1.91 -3.48
CA VAL A 113 -7.02 -1.43 -4.84
C VAL A 113 -6.85 0.08 -4.90
N THR A 114 -6.39 0.56 -6.05
CA THR A 114 -6.31 1.99 -6.37
C THR A 114 -7.07 2.26 -7.66
N PHE A 115 -7.81 3.35 -7.66
CA PHE A 115 -8.59 3.84 -8.77
C PHE A 115 -8.09 5.21 -9.20
N VAL A 116 -8.12 5.44 -10.51
CA VAL A 116 -8.01 6.78 -11.11
C VAL A 116 -9.26 7.00 -11.93
N GLY A 117 -9.85 8.18 -11.80
CA GLY A 117 -11.07 8.51 -12.52
C GLY A 117 -11.60 9.89 -12.18
N ARG A 118 -12.87 10.12 -12.52
CA ARG A 118 -13.58 11.37 -12.24
C ARG A 118 -14.76 11.15 -11.31
N VAL A 119 -14.97 12.07 -10.38
CA VAL A 119 -16.13 12.05 -9.50
C VAL A 119 -17.39 12.32 -10.32
N ARG A 120 -18.23 11.31 -10.53
CA ARG A 120 -19.51 11.43 -11.23
C ARG A 120 -20.57 12.09 -10.37
N SER A 121 -20.67 11.67 -9.11
CA SER A 121 -21.67 12.13 -8.14
C SER A 121 -21.08 12.15 -6.74
N THR A 122 -21.65 12.97 -5.86
CA THR A 122 -21.24 13.13 -4.46
C THR A 122 -22.35 12.72 -3.49
N SER A 123 -23.49 12.25 -4.00
CA SER A 123 -24.70 12.00 -3.20
C SER A 123 -25.42 10.69 -3.58
N GLU A 124 -24.68 9.72 -4.12
CA GLU A 124 -25.25 8.43 -4.49
C GLU A 124 -25.76 7.73 -3.22
N SER A 125 -27.05 7.40 -3.20
CA SER A 125 -27.67 6.73 -2.05
C SER A 125 -27.42 5.23 -2.15
N VAL A 126 -26.58 4.71 -1.26
CA VAL A 126 -26.29 3.28 -1.14
C VAL A 126 -26.86 2.79 0.18
N ARG A 127 -27.68 1.75 0.11
CA ARG A 127 -28.17 1.05 1.30
C ARG A 127 -27.05 0.17 1.85
N ILE A 128 -26.62 0.45 3.10
CA ILE A 128 -25.66 -0.37 3.83
C ILE A 128 -26.39 -0.91 5.07
N GLY A 129 -26.76 -2.19 5.03
CA GLY A 129 -27.66 -2.76 6.04
C GLY A 129 -29.03 -2.05 5.99
N ASP A 130 -29.44 -1.47 7.10
CA ASP A 130 -30.69 -0.71 7.22
C ASP A 130 -30.52 0.80 7.05
N TYR A 131 -29.30 1.28 6.78
CA TYR A 131 -29.00 2.71 6.67
C TYR A 131 -28.81 3.14 5.22
N ASP A 132 -29.44 4.26 4.84
CA ASP A 132 -29.18 4.95 3.59
C ASP A 132 -27.95 5.86 3.76
N TYR A 133 -26.85 5.49 3.09
CA TYR A 133 -25.59 6.21 3.16
C TYR A 133 -25.35 6.96 1.85
N ARG A 134 -24.86 8.20 1.94
CA ARG A 134 -24.46 8.99 0.76
C ARG A 134 -22.98 8.78 0.49
N LEU A 135 -22.67 8.24 -0.67
CA LEU A 135 -21.31 7.97 -1.10
C LEU A 135 -21.01 8.74 -2.38
N PRO A 136 -19.77 9.22 -2.56
CA PRO A 136 -19.34 9.68 -3.86
C PRO A 136 -19.22 8.49 -4.81
N LEU A 137 -19.66 8.71 -6.04
CA LEU A 137 -19.56 7.79 -7.15
C LEU A 137 -18.44 8.25 -8.08
N LEU A 138 -17.48 7.37 -8.32
CA LEU A 138 -16.34 7.57 -9.18
C LEU A 138 -16.54 6.80 -10.49
N ASP A 139 -16.49 7.49 -11.62
CA ASP A 139 -16.29 6.84 -12.91
C ASP A 139 -14.81 6.52 -13.06
N ALA A 140 -14.46 5.24 -12.91
CA ALA A 140 -13.09 4.78 -12.96
C ALA A 140 -12.60 4.66 -14.41
N ASP A 141 -11.44 5.25 -14.68
CA ASP A 141 -10.68 5.05 -15.91
C ASP A 141 -9.68 3.91 -15.74
N VAL A 142 -9.08 3.81 -14.55
CA VAL A 142 -8.09 2.79 -14.18
C VAL A 142 -8.53 2.10 -12.90
N VAL A 143 -8.42 0.77 -12.89
CA VAL A 143 -8.53 -0.08 -11.70
C VAL A 143 -7.22 -0.84 -11.54
N TYR A 144 -6.52 -0.61 -10.43
CA TYR A 144 -5.26 -1.25 -10.13
C TYR A 144 -5.36 -2.11 -8.88
N LEU A 145 -5.37 -3.43 -9.05
CA LEU A 145 -5.42 -4.39 -7.95
C LEU A 145 -4.01 -4.71 -7.47
N TRP A 146 -3.73 -4.46 -6.19
CA TRP A 146 -2.42 -4.74 -5.63
C TRP A 146 -2.24 -6.24 -5.33
N PRO A 147 -1.02 -6.78 -5.56
CA PRO A 147 -0.69 -8.12 -5.12
C PRO A 147 -0.66 -8.18 -3.59
N VAL A 148 -1.10 -9.32 -3.06
CA VAL A 148 -1.00 -9.62 -1.63
C VAL A 148 0.47 -9.84 -1.30
N ILE A 149 1.04 -9.02 -0.43
CA ILE A 149 2.39 -9.23 0.10
C ILE A 149 2.23 -9.96 1.42
N ASN A 150 2.66 -11.22 1.46
CA ASN A 150 2.75 -11.96 2.70
C ASN A 150 4.05 -11.59 3.40
N GLU A 151 3.97 -10.71 4.39
CA GLU A 151 5.12 -10.39 5.25
C GLU A 151 5.41 -11.60 6.14
N ILE A 152 6.39 -12.41 5.74
CA ILE A 152 6.85 -13.52 6.57
C ILE A 152 7.70 -12.91 7.68
N ARG A 153 7.13 -12.77 8.89
CA ARG A 153 7.90 -12.42 10.06
C ARG A 153 8.80 -13.60 10.42
N VAL A 154 10.03 -13.58 9.90
CA VAL A 154 11.06 -14.54 10.31
C VAL A 154 11.38 -14.26 11.77
N ARG A 155 10.91 -15.14 12.66
CA ARG A 155 11.28 -15.10 14.07
C ARG A 155 12.70 -15.65 14.18
N THR A 156 13.68 -14.77 14.05
CA THR A 156 15.08 -15.12 14.34
C THR A 156 15.18 -15.43 15.82
N ASP A 157 15.47 -16.69 16.17
CA ASP A 157 15.73 -17.07 17.55
C ASP A 157 17.01 -16.37 18.03
N PRO A 158 16.96 -15.53 19.09
CA PRO A 158 18.13 -14.81 19.56
C PRO A 158 19.30 -15.70 20.00
N TRP A 159 19.03 -16.97 20.31
CA TRP A 159 19.99 -17.94 20.82
C TRP A 159 20.49 -18.91 19.74
N GLY A 160 19.97 -18.80 18.51
CA GLY A 160 20.31 -19.69 17.40
C GLY A 160 19.93 -21.16 17.67
N PRO A 161 20.38 -22.10 16.81
CA PRO A 161 20.02 -23.52 16.92
C PRO A 161 20.44 -24.21 18.23
N TRP A 162 21.33 -23.60 19.01
CA TRP A 162 21.95 -24.20 20.19
C TRP A 162 21.39 -23.69 21.53
N GLY A 163 20.46 -22.72 21.50
CA GLY A 163 19.79 -22.23 22.70
C GLY A 163 20.69 -21.43 23.67
N PRO A 164 20.13 -20.94 24.79
CA PRO A 164 20.82 -20.01 25.70
C PRO A 164 22.08 -20.57 26.39
N TRP A 165 22.24 -21.90 26.38
CA TRP A 165 23.28 -22.63 27.11
C TRP A 165 24.28 -23.34 26.20
N GLY A 166 24.12 -23.27 24.87
CA GLY A 166 24.73 -24.22 23.95
C GLY A 166 25.71 -23.65 22.93
N SER A 167 26.43 -22.55 23.20
CA SER A 167 27.57 -22.24 22.34
C SER A 167 28.71 -23.22 22.64
N PRO A 168 29.21 -24.01 21.65
CA PRO A 168 30.40 -24.85 21.85
C PRO A 168 31.67 -24.03 22.17
N TRP A 169 31.59 -22.70 22.06
CA TRP A 169 32.69 -21.75 22.19
C TRP A 169 32.39 -20.65 23.23
N GLY A 170 31.51 -20.92 24.21
CA GLY A 170 31.19 -19.97 25.27
C GLY A 170 32.35 -19.73 26.27
N PRO A 171 32.32 -18.63 27.06
CA PRO A 171 33.44 -18.20 27.92
C PRO A 171 33.87 -19.19 29.02
N TRP A 172 33.06 -20.21 29.29
CA TRP A 172 33.30 -21.26 30.28
C TRP A 172 33.60 -22.63 29.65
N GLY A 173 33.68 -22.70 28.32
CA GLY A 173 34.05 -23.90 27.55
C GLY A 173 35.53 -23.91 27.21
N GLY A 174 36.39 -24.01 28.22
CA GLY A 174 37.82 -24.23 28.03
C GLY A 174 38.11 -25.70 27.65
N PRO A 175 39.10 -25.99 26.77
CA PRO A 175 39.37 -27.36 26.27
C PRO A 175 39.88 -28.38 27.30
N TRP A 176 40.04 -28.01 28.58
CA TRP A 176 40.61 -28.88 29.61
C TRP A 176 40.03 -28.58 30.99
N GLY A 177 39.15 -29.45 31.49
CA GLY A 177 38.77 -29.51 32.90
C GLY A 177 37.75 -30.63 33.10
N ARG A 178 37.96 -31.66 33.90
CA ARG A 178 39.02 -31.98 34.86
C ARG A 178 38.83 -33.47 35.18
N TRP A 179 39.91 -34.25 35.12
CA TRP A 179 39.95 -35.62 35.64
C TRP A 179 39.56 -35.66 37.12
N GLY A 180 38.87 -36.72 37.56
CA GLY A 180 38.72 -36.99 38.99
C GLY A 180 37.72 -38.11 39.31
N TYR A 181 38.21 -39.35 39.28
CA TYR A 181 37.65 -40.55 39.90
C TYR A 181 37.14 -40.33 41.33
N TRP A 182 36.10 -41.10 41.73
CA TRP A 182 35.85 -41.91 42.95
C TRP A 182 34.35 -42.27 42.84
N GLY A 183 33.87 -43.52 42.75
CA GLY A 183 34.22 -44.71 43.50
C GLY A 183 33.13 -44.93 44.57
N TRP A 184 32.40 -46.07 44.46
CA TRP A 184 31.27 -46.59 45.25
C TRP A 184 29.86 -46.36 44.70
#